data_AF-A0A1H5RIA4-F1
#
_entry.id   AF-A0A1H5RIA4-F1
#
_cell.length_a   1.000
_cell.length_b   1.000
_cell.length_c   1.000
_cell.angle_alpha   90.00
_cell.angle_beta   90.00
_cell.angle_gamma   90.00
#
_symmetry.space_group_name_H-M   'P 1'
#
loop_
_entity.id
_entity.type
_entity.pdbx_description
1 polymer ?
#
loop_
_entity_poly.entity_id
_entity_poly.type
_entity_poly.pdbx_seq_one_letter_code
_entity_poly.pdbx_strand_id
1 'polypeptide(L)'
;MPRSFRRSIVLAAALVVAGAGAGMPVAQAVADPHTVLPQVQSLRSQVRNGTLLEAHSTTESCAVCQAHAVTAAPGSKILLSTTVPIGYGADELAAAYHLPDAASGAKGTIAIIDAGAYPSLESDLDTYRTQYGLPPCTVASGCLKVVDQHGGPPLAPATELLDVVHEEYVAVETALDMQMASAACPTCDLIELQVPVGDAVAGDAAQDHAAMADFGDAVNTAARLGATAVSISYQFPSYPDVEFGKPGLDLFHPGVAVLASSGDGGYQGDKHTGWPQNLPWVVSVGGTSLLQSGGHYTDIVWGGAGSGCETDLPAAIGAPAAVSASCGGHRASADVSADADPATGVAVFDTYSPFSGQPLNWLVVGGTSASSPFVSGLYGRGGHTSQVLGPNTLYTASAGAFTDVTLGQNAPAHACPAATPALCVAQPGWDAPTGVGVPNGLSGF
;
A
#
# COMPACT_ATOMS: atom_id res chain seq x y z
N MET A 1 -83.26 12.84 31.45
CA MET A 1 -82.21 12.01 30.83
C MET A 1 -82.81 11.25 29.64
N PRO A 2 -82.12 11.15 28.50
CA PRO A 2 -82.76 11.19 27.20
C PRO A 2 -83.45 9.89 26.77
N ARG A 3 -84.59 10.11 26.11
CA ARG A 3 -85.34 9.30 25.15
C ARG A 3 -84.43 8.84 23.99
N SER A 4 -84.68 7.80 23.18
CA SER A 4 -85.72 6.78 23.02
C SER A 4 -85.33 5.95 21.78
N PHE A 5 -85.72 4.67 21.71
CA PHE A 5 -86.18 3.88 20.53
C PHE A 5 -85.49 4.08 19.14
N ARG A 6 -85.21 3.09 18.28
CA ARG A 6 -85.97 1.88 17.89
C ARG A 6 -85.11 1.09 16.87
N ARG A 7 -85.42 -0.21 16.73
CA ARG A 7 -84.87 -1.16 15.74
C ARG A 7 -85.20 -0.81 14.30
N SER A 8 -84.31 -1.18 13.37
CA SER A 8 -84.63 -1.51 11.97
C SER A 8 -83.80 -2.70 11.49
N ILE A 9 -84.49 -3.62 10.80
CA ILE A 9 -84.02 -4.84 10.12
C ILE A 9 -83.56 -4.45 8.71
N VAL A 10 -82.50 -5.07 8.18
CA VAL A 10 -82.28 -5.16 6.72
C VAL A 10 -81.76 -6.54 6.32
N LEU A 11 -82.37 -7.04 5.25
CA LEU A 11 -82.21 -8.32 4.53
C LEU A 11 -80.80 -8.64 4.06
N ALA A 12 -80.51 -9.94 4.00
CA ALA A 12 -79.44 -10.54 3.21
C ALA A 12 -79.93 -10.88 1.79
N ALA A 13 -79.08 -10.65 0.79
CA ALA A 13 -79.16 -11.28 -0.52
C ALA A 13 -77.74 -11.58 -1.02
N ALA A 14 -77.50 -12.85 -1.35
CA ALA A 14 -76.23 -13.39 -1.82
C ALA A 14 -75.94 -13.01 -3.28
N LEU A 15 -74.67 -12.83 -3.63
CA LEU A 15 -74.22 -12.92 -5.01
C LEU A 15 -72.95 -13.77 -5.15
N VAL A 16 -72.96 -14.51 -6.25
CA VAL A 16 -72.14 -15.65 -6.63
C VAL A 16 -70.74 -15.23 -7.09
N VAL A 17 -69.76 -16.06 -6.76
CA VAL A 17 -68.36 -16.02 -7.20
C VAL A 17 -68.26 -16.32 -8.69
N ALA A 18 -67.61 -15.45 -9.46
CA ALA A 18 -67.08 -15.76 -10.78
C ALA A 18 -65.58 -15.42 -10.79
N GLY A 19 -64.74 -16.45 -10.93
CA GLY A 19 -63.30 -16.32 -11.06
C GLY A 19 -62.92 -15.85 -12.45
N ALA A 20 -62.09 -14.81 -12.51
CA ALA A 20 -61.26 -14.47 -13.65
C ALA A 20 -59.84 -14.24 -13.10
N GLY A 21 -58.89 -15.06 -13.54
CA GLY A 21 -57.49 -14.93 -13.18
C GLY A 21 -56.94 -13.59 -13.69
N ALA A 22 -56.56 -12.71 -12.78
CA ALA A 22 -55.71 -11.58 -13.06
C ALA A 22 -54.30 -11.97 -12.56
N GLY A 23 -53.35 -12.09 -13.50
CA GLY A 23 -51.94 -12.21 -13.16
C GLY A 23 -51.55 -11.04 -12.27
N MET A 24 -50.90 -11.34 -11.14
CA MET A 24 -50.23 -10.30 -10.37
C MET A 24 -49.22 -9.61 -11.29
N PRO A 25 -49.21 -8.28 -11.39
CA PRO A 25 -48.12 -7.61 -12.05
C PRO A 25 -46.87 -7.96 -11.24
N VAL A 26 -45.91 -8.62 -11.90
CA VAL A 26 -44.53 -8.61 -11.43
C VAL A 26 -44.20 -7.13 -11.33
N ALA A 27 -44.02 -6.63 -10.11
CA ALA A 27 -43.47 -5.30 -9.90
C ALA A 27 -42.07 -5.33 -10.51
N GLN A 28 -41.97 -4.89 -11.76
CA GLN A 28 -40.70 -4.46 -12.32
C GLN A 28 -40.23 -3.35 -11.39
N ALA A 29 -39.11 -3.60 -10.69
CA ALA A 29 -38.41 -2.56 -9.97
C ALA A 29 -38.20 -1.41 -10.96
N VAL A 30 -38.89 -0.30 -10.72
CA VAL A 30 -38.67 0.92 -11.48
C VAL A 30 -37.27 1.35 -11.09
N ALA A 31 -36.31 1.16 -12.00
CA ALA A 31 -34.98 1.74 -11.84
C ALA A 31 -35.16 3.25 -11.64
N ASP A 32 -34.55 3.78 -10.58
CA ASP A 32 -34.57 5.21 -10.27
C ASP A 32 -33.90 5.96 -11.43
N PRO A 33 -34.60 6.90 -12.11
CA PRO A 33 -34.06 7.62 -13.26
C PRO A 33 -32.88 8.56 -12.90
N HIS A 34 -32.43 8.56 -11.65
CA HIS A 34 -31.26 9.31 -11.17
C HIS A 34 -30.06 8.44 -10.76
N THR A 35 -30.09 7.11 -10.97
CA THR A 35 -28.88 6.29 -10.79
C THR A 35 -27.98 6.37 -12.03
N VAL A 36 -27.24 7.47 -12.15
CA VAL A 36 -25.96 7.45 -12.89
C VAL A 36 -24.89 7.24 -11.84
N LEU A 37 -24.55 5.96 -11.61
CA LEU A 37 -23.28 5.63 -10.96
C LEU A 37 -22.20 6.35 -11.79
N PRO A 38 -21.13 6.92 -11.20
CA PRO A 38 -19.90 7.14 -11.98
C PRO A 38 -19.64 5.86 -12.78
N GLN A 39 -19.02 5.94 -13.95
CA GLN A 39 -18.76 4.72 -14.73
C GLN A 39 -17.72 3.84 -14.00
N VAL A 40 -18.04 3.27 -12.83
CA VAL A 40 -17.19 2.49 -11.92
C VAL A 40 -16.57 1.34 -12.69
N GLN A 41 -17.36 0.71 -13.56
CA GLN A 41 -16.86 -0.35 -14.43
C GLN A 41 -15.88 0.16 -15.49
N SER A 42 -16.08 1.38 -16.01
CA SER A 42 -15.13 2.04 -16.91
C SER A 42 -13.84 2.41 -16.16
N LEU A 43 -13.94 3.03 -14.98
CA LEU A 43 -12.78 3.38 -14.15
C LEU A 43 -12.00 2.13 -13.72
N ARG A 44 -12.67 1.06 -13.29
CA ARG A 44 -12.02 -0.23 -13.04
C ARG A 44 -11.32 -0.74 -14.29
N SER A 45 -11.98 -0.72 -15.45
CA SER A 45 -11.35 -1.13 -16.70
C SER A 45 -10.12 -0.29 -17.05
N GLN A 46 -10.14 1.01 -16.73
CA GLN A 46 -9.02 1.93 -16.93
C GLN A 46 -7.86 1.65 -15.97
N VAL A 47 -8.14 1.24 -14.73
CA VAL A 47 -7.10 0.77 -13.82
C VAL A 47 -6.46 -0.51 -14.38
N ARG A 48 -7.30 -1.49 -14.76
CA ARG A 48 -6.83 -2.80 -15.22
C ARG A 48 -6.01 -2.76 -16.50
N ASN A 49 -6.28 -1.82 -17.41
CA ASN A 49 -5.50 -1.65 -18.63
C ASN A 49 -4.43 -0.54 -18.55
N GLY A 50 -4.25 0.09 -17.39
CA GLY A 50 -3.26 1.14 -17.15
C GLY A 50 -3.57 2.50 -17.81
N THR A 51 -4.81 2.76 -18.24
CA THR A 51 -5.19 4.01 -18.91
C THR A 51 -5.87 5.03 -17.99
N LEU A 52 -5.94 4.80 -16.67
CA LEU A 52 -6.63 5.71 -15.75
C LEU A 52 -6.06 7.13 -15.81
N LEU A 53 -4.74 7.27 -15.88
CA LEU A 53 -4.09 8.59 -15.91
C LEU A 53 -4.22 9.33 -17.26
N GLU A 54 -4.87 8.74 -18.29
CA GLU A 54 -5.20 9.49 -19.51
C GLU A 54 -6.25 10.59 -19.25
N ALA A 55 -7.13 10.36 -18.27
CA ALA A 55 -8.21 11.29 -17.89
C ALA A 55 -8.05 11.85 -16.47
N HIS A 56 -6.94 11.51 -15.79
CA HIS A 56 -6.69 11.84 -14.39
C HIS A 56 -5.23 12.32 -14.20
N SER A 57 -4.86 12.69 -12.98
CA SER A 57 -3.45 12.93 -12.61
C SER A 57 -3.22 12.36 -11.22
N THR A 58 -2.03 12.57 -10.66
CA THR A 58 -1.71 12.17 -9.30
C THR A 58 -1.34 13.38 -8.45
N THR A 59 -1.44 13.22 -7.14
CA THR A 59 -0.80 14.09 -6.15
C THR A 59 -0.14 13.20 -5.11
N GLU A 60 1.01 13.63 -4.61
CA GLU A 60 1.64 13.02 -3.44
C GLU A 60 0.75 13.23 -2.21
N SER A 61 0.68 12.22 -1.34
CA SER A 61 0.04 12.30 -0.02
C SER A 61 0.84 13.26 0.86
N CYS A 62 2.15 13.09 1.00
CA CYS A 62 3.00 13.98 1.78
C CYS A 62 4.38 14.20 1.13
N ALA A 63 5.20 15.06 1.73
CA ALA A 63 6.44 15.54 1.11
C ALA A 63 7.57 14.50 1.09
N VAL A 64 7.58 13.57 2.05
CA VAL A 64 8.64 12.55 2.20
C VAL A 64 8.13 11.12 2.14
N CYS A 65 6.81 10.90 2.19
CA CYS A 65 6.22 9.60 1.90
C CYS A 65 6.06 9.39 0.39
N GLN A 66 5.86 8.14 -0.01
CA GLN A 66 5.87 7.73 -1.42
C GLN A 66 4.50 7.22 -1.88
N ALA A 67 3.37 7.72 -1.34
CA ALA A 67 2.05 7.42 -1.92
C ALA A 67 1.58 8.50 -2.89
N HIS A 68 1.07 8.04 -4.03
CA HIS A 68 0.50 8.89 -5.06
C HIS A 68 -0.99 8.58 -5.23
N ALA A 69 -1.84 9.50 -4.78
CA ALA A 69 -3.29 9.40 -4.92
C ALA A 69 -3.76 9.97 -6.25
N VAL A 70 -4.64 9.23 -6.94
CA VAL A 70 -5.23 9.69 -8.20
C VAL A 70 -6.20 10.85 -7.95
N THR A 71 -6.15 11.88 -8.78
CA THR A 71 -7.00 13.07 -8.70
C THR A 71 -8.19 12.97 -9.64
N ALA A 72 -9.28 13.67 -9.33
CA ALA A 72 -10.56 13.57 -10.04
C ALA A 72 -10.49 13.97 -11.53
N ALA A 73 -9.49 14.76 -11.93
CA ALA A 73 -9.25 15.20 -13.31
C ALA A 73 -7.82 15.75 -13.43
N PRO A 74 -7.27 15.97 -14.64
CA PRO A 74 -5.92 16.48 -14.80
C PRO A 74 -5.75 17.86 -14.17
N GLY A 75 -4.71 18.03 -13.34
CA GLY A 75 -4.46 19.27 -12.59
C GLY A 75 -5.44 19.57 -11.44
N SER A 76 -6.36 18.64 -11.12
CA SER A 76 -7.24 18.76 -9.95
C SER A 76 -6.46 18.58 -8.65
N LYS A 77 -6.85 19.33 -7.61
CA LYS A 77 -6.41 19.08 -6.22
C LYS A 77 -7.37 18.16 -5.44
N ILE A 78 -8.51 17.82 -6.04
CA ILE A 78 -9.50 16.93 -5.46
C ILE A 78 -9.12 15.51 -5.86
N LEU A 79 -9.04 14.61 -4.88
CA LEU A 79 -8.78 13.19 -5.09
C LEU A 79 -9.97 12.49 -5.78
N LEU A 80 -9.68 11.47 -6.58
CA LEU A 80 -10.67 10.58 -7.15
C LEU A 80 -11.20 9.67 -6.04
N SER A 81 -12.36 10.06 -5.49
CA SER A 81 -13.09 9.32 -4.47
C SER A 81 -14.31 8.62 -5.05
N THR A 82 -14.59 7.42 -4.55
CA THR A 82 -15.73 6.58 -4.95
C THR A 82 -16.38 5.90 -3.74
N THR A 83 -17.62 5.43 -3.91
CA THR A 83 -18.35 4.69 -2.86
C THR A 83 -18.08 3.19 -2.86
N VAL A 84 -17.40 2.68 -3.89
CA VAL A 84 -17.00 1.28 -4.05
C VAL A 84 -15.59 1.26 -4.64
N PRO A 85 -14.74 0.28 -4.30
CA PRO A 85 -13.35 0.26 -4.76
C PRO A 85 -13.26 0.20 -6.29
N ILE A 86 -12.28 0.88 -6.88
CA ILE A 86 -11.97 0.78 -8.32
C ILE A 86 -10.52 0.35 -8.59
N GLY A 87 -9.60 0.55 -7.63
CA GLY A 87 -8.24 0.02 -7.66
C GLY A 87 -8.18 -1.49 -7.45
N TYR A 88 -6.99 -2.09 -7.44
CA TYR A 88 -6.81 -3.50 -7.09
C TYR A 88 -7.13 -3.79 -5.63
N GLY A 89 -7.87 -4.85 -5.39
CA GLY A 89 -8.18 -5.39 -4.07
C GLY A 89 -7.31 -6.57 -3.65
N ALA A 90 -7.49 -7.03 -2.41
CA ALA A 90 -6.70 -8.14 -1.85
C ALA A 90 -6.82 -9.46 -2.63
N ASP A 91 -8.00 -9.76 -3.16
CA ASP A 91 -8.27 -10.96 -3.97
C ASP A 91 -7.58 -10.89 -5.34
N GLU A 92 -7.60 -9.72 -5.98
CA GLU A 92 -6.93 -9.51 -7.27
C GLU A 92 -5.41 -9.54 -7.13
N LEU A 93 -4.85 -8.93 -6.08
CA LEU A 93 -3.41 -8.98 -5.79
C LEU A 93 -2.95 -10.40 -5.45
N ALA A 94 -3.76 -11.15 -4.68
CA ALA A 94 -3.48 -12.56 -4.40
C ALA A 94 -3.48 -13.41 -5.68
N ALA A 95 -4.41 -13.16 -6.60
CA ALA A 95 -4.46 -13.84 -7.90
C ALA A 95 -3.26 -13.48 -8.78
N ALA A 96 -2.92 -12.18 -8.87
CA ALA A 96 -1.81 -11.66 -9.66
C ALA A 96 -0.46 -12.26 -9.25
N TYR A 97 -0.22 -12.34 -7.94
CA TYR A 97 1.04 -12.83 -7.38
C TYR A 97 1.00 -14.30 -6.95
N HIS A 98 0.00 -15.05 -7.42
CA HIS A 98 -0.16 -16.48 -7.18
C HIS A 98 -0.06 -16.89 -5.70
N LEU A 99 -0.61 -16.05 -4.82
CA LEU A 99 -0.62 -16.32 -3.39
C LEU A 99 -1.57 -17.49 -3.08
N PRO A 100 -1.23 -18.34 -2.09
CA PRO A 100 -2.13 -19.40 -1.66
C PRO A 100 -3.37 -18.80 -0.98
N ASP A 101 -4.31 -19.67 -0.57
CA ASP A 101 -5.50 -19.25 0.19
C ASP A 101 -5.12 -18.38 1.39
N ALA A 102 -5.92 -17.35 1.68
CA ALA A 102 -5.68 -16.33 2.71
C ALA A 102 -5.29 -16.89 4.11
N ALA A 103 -5.78 -18.09 4.45
CA ALA A 103 -5.50 -18.76 5.72
C ALA A 103 -4.19 -19.59 5.73
N SER A 104 -3.52 -19.70 4.58
CA SER A 104 -2.27 -20.44 4.41
C SER A 104 -1.06 -19.52 4.61
N GLY A 105 -0.03 -20.07 5.26
CA GLY A 105 1.19 -19.36 5.61
C GLY A 105 1.39 -19.31 7.13
N ALA A 106 2.45 -18.63 7.54
CA ALA A 106 2.69 -18.24 8.91
C ALA A 106 1.78 -17.08 9.33
N LYS A 107 1.68 -16.90 10.65
CA LYS A 107 1.00 -15.77 11.28
C LYS A 107 2.05 -14.86 11.89
N GLY A 108 2.76 -14.14 11.03
CA GLY A 108 3.73 -13.15 11.45
C GLY A 108 3.07 -11.93 12.09
N THR A 109 3.91 -10.99 12.50
CA THR A 109 3.49 -9.66 12.96
C THR A 109 4.12 -8.64 12.04
N ILE A 110 3.30 -7.81 11.39
CA ILE A 110 3.77 -6.75 10.49
C ILE A 110 3.69 -5.42 11.23
N ALA A 111 4.79 -4.70 11.28
CA ALA A 111 4.80 -3.33 11.76
C ALA A 111 4.86 -2.35 10.58
N ILE A 112 4.02 -1.33 10.64
CA ILE A 112 4.05 -0.17 9.76
C ILE A 112 4.49 1.02 10.60
N ILE A 113 5.38 1.86 10.06
CA ILE A 113 5.86 3.07 10.73
C ILE A 113 5.42 4.26 9.90
N ASP A 114 4.46 5.02 10.42
CA ASP A 114 3.94 6.22 9.78
C ASP A 114 3.92 7.42 10.72
N ALA A 115 3.82 8.61 10.13
CA ALA A 115 3.80 9.86 10.87
C ALA A 115 2.38 10.29 11.24
N GLY A 116 2.21 10.78 12.48
CA GLY A 116 0.98 11.40 12.96
C GLY A 116 -0.04 10.42 13.54
N ALA A 117 -1.12 10.99 14.10
CA ALA A 117 -2.22 10.19 14.63
C ALA A 117 -3.24 9.84 13.54
N TYR A 118 -3.77 8.62 13.58
CA TYR A 118 -4.88 8.19 12.72
C TYR A 118 -6.02 7.52 13.54
N PRO A 119 -6.89 8.31 14.19
CA PRO A 119 -7.95 7.80 15.06
C PRO A 119 -8.99 6.89 14.41
N SER A 120 -9.26 7.00 13.10
CA SER A 120 -10.22 6.12 12.40
C SER A 120 -9.59 4.88 11.78
N LEU A 121 -8.28 4.64 11.99
CA LEU A 121 -7.55 3.51 11.43
C LEU A 121 -8.26 2.15 11.62
N GLU A 122 -8.70 1.81 12.85
CA GLU A 122 -9.36 0.52 13.10
C GLU A 122 -10.67 0.38 12.30
N SER A 123 -11.48 1.45 12.23
CA SER A 123 -12.75 1.42 11.47
C SER A 123 -12.55 1.40 9.96
N ASP A 124 -11.54 2.09 9.47
CA ASP A 124 -11.22 2.13 8.04
C ASP A 124 -10.62 0.80 7.59
N LEU A 125 -9.74 0.20 8.40
CA LEU A 125 -9.21 -1.14 8.19
C LEU A 125 -10.31 -2.21 8.25
N ASP A 126 -11.27 -2.12 9.17
CA ASP A 126 -12.40 -3.06 9.24
C ASP A 126 -13.29 -2.97 7.98
N THR A 127 -13.50 -1.75 7.45
CA THR A 127 -14.23 -1.54 6.20
C THR A 127 -13.50 -2.20 5.02
N TYR A 128 -12.19 -1.98 4.91
CA TYR A 128 -11.36 -2.63 3.89
C TYR A 128 -11.44 -4.16 3.99
N ARG A 129 -11.19 -4.70 5.19
CA ARG A 129 -11.16 -6.14 5.44
C ARG A 129 -12.52 -6.78 5.17
N THR A 130 -13.62 -6.13 5.55
CA THR A 130 -14.98 -6.58 5.23
C THR A 130 -15.24 -6.59 3.72
N GLN A 131 -14.83 -5.55 3.00
CA GLN A 131 -15.00 -5.45 1.54
C GLN A 131 -14.35 -6.62 0.78
N TYR A 132 -13.20 -7.11 1.27
CA TYR A 132 -12.45 -8.20 0.64
C TYR A 132 -12.58 -9.55 1.38
N GLY A 133 -13.51 -9.67 2.34
CA GLY A 133 -13.76 -10.92 3.06
C GLY A 133 -12.59 -11.40 3.93
N LEU A 134 -11.74 -10.49 4.38
CA LEU A 134 -10.63 -10.78 5.30
C LEU A 134 -11.16 -10.82 6.75
N PRO A 135 -10.58 -11.65 7.65
CA PRO A 135 -11.01 -11.72 9.06
C PRO A 135 -10.91 -10.35 9.74
N PRO A 136 -11.73 -9.96 10.72
CA PRO A 136 -11.53 -8.70 11.43
C PRO A 136 -10.16 -8.60 12.12
N CYS A 137 -9.57 -7.41 12.18
CA CYS A 137 -8.32 -7.15 12.89
C CYS A 137 -8.48 -5.89 13.74
N THR A 138 -8.60 -6.05 15.06
CA THR A 138 -8.99 -4.96 15.98
C THR A 138 -8.09 -4.90 17.20
N VAL A 139 -8.05 -3.77 17.89
CA VAL A 139 -7.35 -3.64 19.17
C VAL A 139 -7.96 -4.57 20.23
N ALA A 140 -9.29 -4.69 20.23
CA ALA A 140 -9.99 -5.55 21.19
C ALA A 140 -9.68 -7.05 21.01
N SER A 141 -9.45 -7.50 19.78
CA SER A 141 -9.05 -8.89 19.49
C SER A 141 -7.56 -9.15 19.72
N GLY A 142 -6.76 -8.09 19.85
CA GLY A 142 -5.30 -8.15 19.93
C GLY A 142 -4.60 -8.29 18.57
N CYS A 143 -5.35 -8.39 17.47
CA CYS A 143 -4.79 -8.45 16.12
C CYS A 143 -4.13 -7.13 15.71
N LEU A 144 -4.73 -5.99 16.07
CA LEU A 144 -4.18 -4.66 15.81
C LEU A 144 -3.57 -4.07 17.10
N LYS A 145 -2.39 -3.48 17.00
CA LYS A 145 -1.84 -2.57 18.01
C LYS A 145 -1.58 -1.23 17.34
N VAL A 146 -1.88 -0.15 18.06
CA VAL A 146 -1.52 1.22 17.65
C VAL A 146 -0.73 1.80 18.82
N VAL A 147 0.49 2.25 18.58
CA VAL A 147 1.42 2.71 19.61
C VAL A 147 2.31 3.84 19.07
N ASP A 148 2.86 4.68 19.95
CA ASP A 148 3.91 5.63 19.55
C ASP A 148 5.24 4.91 19.23
N GLN A 149 6.23 5.65 18.71
CA GLN A 149 7.54 5.12 18.33
C GLN A 149 8.33 4.49 19.50
N HIS A 150 7.91 4.68 20.74
CA HIS A 150 8.52 4.12 21.94
C HIS A 150 7.73 2.93 22.52
N GLY A 151 6.58 2.58 21.93
CA GLY A 151 5.68 1.51 22.37
C GLY A 151 4.70 1.94 23.45
N GLY A 152 4.53 3.25 23.64
CA GLY A 152 3.55 3.88 24.50
C GLY A 152 2.16 3.98 23.86
N PRO A 153 1.24 4.74 24.48
CA PRO A 153 -0.07 5.03 23.88
C PRO A 153 0.07 5.68 22.48
N PRO A 154 -0.92 5.52 21.58
CA PRO A 154 -0.97 6.26 20.33
C PRO A 154 -0.80 7.77 20.52
N LEU A 155 -0.25 8.44 19.51
CA LEU A 155 -0.17 9.90 19.48
C LEU A 155 -1.58 10.50 19.56
N ALA A 156 -1.70 11.63 20.26
CA ALA A 156 -2.94 12.39 20.27
C ALA A 156 -3.09 13.16 18.95
N PRO A 157 -4.31 13.29 18.40
CA PRO A 157 -4.54 14.09 17.20
C PRO A 157 -4.02 15.51 17.36
N ALA A 158 -3.41 16.01 16.29
CA ALA A 158 -2.89 17.36 16.23
C ALA A 158 -3.98 18.40 16.50
N THR A 159 -3.57 19.52 17.08
CA THR A 159 -4.46 20.68 17.32
C THR A 159 -4.01 21.93 16.59
N GLU A 160 -2.74 22.00 16.18
CA GLU A 160 -2.20 23.12 15.43
C GLU A 160 -2.55 22.98 13.95
N LEU A 161 -2.97 24.08 13.32
CA LEU A 161 -3.62 24.05 12.01
C LEU A 161 -2.80 23.33 10.93
N LEU A 162 -1.49 23.55 10.88
CA LEU A 162 -0.63 22.93 9.87
C LEU A 162 -0.45 21.43 10.12
N ASP A 163 -0.35 21.03 11.38
CA ASP A 163 -0.22 19.62 11.75
C ASP A 163 -1.53 18.86 11.50
N VAL A 164 -2.69 19.49 11.73
CA VAL A 164 -4.00 18.94 11.36
C VAL A 164 -4.12 18.72 9.84
N VAL A 165 -3.57 19.64 9.04
CA VAL A 165 -3.50 19.49 7.57
C VAL A 165 -2.59 18.32 7.20
N HIS A 166 -1.40 18.24 7.79
CA HIS A 166 -0.46 17.15 7.51
C HIS A 166 -1.02 15.80 7.93
N GLU A 167 -1.65 15.70 9.11
CA GLU A 167 -2.32 14.49 9.60
C GLU A 167 -3.39 13.97 8.63
N GLU A 168 -4.20 14.86 8.04
CA GLU A 168 -5.19 14.46 7.03
C GLU A 168 -4.53 13.84 5.79
N TYR A 169 -3.38 14.37 5.36
CA TYR A 169 -2.73 13.88 4.16
C TYR A 169 -1.92 12.59 4.38
N VAL A 170 -1.19 12.49 5.49
CA VAL A 170 -0.44 11.28 5.86
C VAL A 170 -1.36 10.11 6.20
N ALA A 171 -2.60 10.34 6.60
CA ALA A 171 -3.56 9.26 6.82
C ALA A 171 -3.85 8.43 5.55
N VAL A 172 -3.71 9.01 4.35
CA VAL A 172 -3.78 8.27 3.09
C VAL A 172 -2.63 7.27 2.96
N GLU A 173 -1.42 7.65 3.42
CA GLU A 173 -0.24 6.78 3.50
C GLU A 173 -0.50 5.62 4.46
N THR A 174 -0.87 5.94 5.71
CA THR A 174 -1.12 4.90 6.72
C THR A 174 -2.28 3.98 6.34
N ALA A 175 -3.31 4.51 5.68
CA ALA A 175 -4.40 3.70 5.15
C ALA A 175 -3.89 2.72 4.07
N LEU A 176 -3.07 3.20 3.14
CA LEU A 176 -2.45 2.39 2.10
C LEU A 176 -1.62 1.26 2.72
N ASP A 177 -0.71 1.61 3.63
CA ASP A 177 0.26 0.67 4.19
C ASP A 177 -0.40 -0.43 4.99
N MET A 178 -1.29 -0.05 5.91
CA MET A 178 -2.01 -1.01 6.75
C MET A 178 -2.91 -1.93 5.92
N GLN A 179 -3.52 -1.42 4.85
CA GLN A 179 -4.38 -2.21 3.97
C GLN A 179 -3.60 -3.14 3.05
N MET A 180 -2.43 -2.73 2.56
CA MET A 180 -1.55 -3.58 1.73
C MET A 180 -0.88 -4.69 2.53
N ALA A 181 -0.40 -4.41 3.75
CA ALA A 181 0.07 -5.45 4.67
C ALA A 181 -1.05 -6.44 5.01
N SER A 182 -2.26 -5.94 5.28
CA SER A 182 -3.47 -6.72 5.53
C SER A 182 -3.86 -7.60 4.33
N ALA A 183 -3.76 -7.09 3.11
CA ALA A 183 -4.06 -7.82 1.88
C ALA A 183 -3.08 -8.97 1.63
N ALA A 184 -1.78 -8.71 1.81
CA ALA A 184 -0.73 -9.71 1.63
C ALA A 184 -0.77 -10.81 2.71
N CYS A 185 -1.02 -10.43 3.98
CA CYS A 185 -1.15 -11.36 5.10
C CYS A 185 -2.45 -11.21 5.89
N PRO A 186 -3.56 -11.81 5.43
CA PRO A 186 -4.86 -11.70 6.09
C PRO A 186 -4.92 -12.27 7.52
N THR A 187 -3.96 -13.09 7.93
CA THR A 187 -3.92 -13.73 9.27
C THR A 187 -2.79 -13.25 10.17
N CYS A 188 -1.97 -12.30 9.71
CA CYS A 188 -0.92 -11.68 10.53
C CYS A 188 -1.53 -10.70 11.53
N ASP A 189 -0.83 -10.52 12.66
CA ASP A 189 -1.08 -9.39 13.55
C ASP A 189 -0.44 -8.13 12.93
N LEU A 190 -1.04 -6.96 13.18
CA LEU A 190 -0.59 -5.67 12.68
C LEU A 190 -0.23 -4.73 13.83
N ILE A 191 0.86 -3.98 13.65
CA ILE A 191 1.28 -2.91 14.55
C ILE A 191 1.40 -1.64 13.72
N GLU A 192 0.66 -0.61 14.10
CA GLU A 192 0.87 0.75 13.64
C GLU A 192 1.76 1.49 14.66
N LEU A 193 2.93 1.95 14.23
CA LEU A 193 3.91 2.70 15.01
C LEU A 193 3.96 4.16 14.54
N GLN A 194 3.45 5.05 15.39
CA GLN A 194 3.31 6.45 15.05
C GLN A 194 4.56 7.24 15.44
N VAL A 195 5.22 7.85 14.46
CA VAL A 195 6.24 8.90 14.68
C VAL A 195 5.57 10.29 14.65
N PRO A 196 6.20 11.34 15.20
CA PRO A 196 5.66 12.71 15.12
C PRO A 196 5.25 13.13 13.70
N VAL A 197 4.09 13.79 13.53
CA VAL A 197 3.63 14.26 12.21
C VAL A 197 4.61 15.21 11.51
N GLY A 198 5.44 15.92 12.29
CA GLY A 198 6.50 16.78 11.78
C GLY A 198 7.56 16.01 10.98
N ASP A 199 7.70 14.71 11.18
CA ASP A 199 8.68 13.86 10.50
C ASP A 199 8.25 13.54 9.06
N ALA A 200 6.98 13.75 8.72
CA ALA A 200 6.47 13.66 7.34
C ALA A 200 6.66 14.95 6.51
N VAL A 201 7.27 15.98 7.09
CA VAL A 201 7.50 17.27 6.44
C VAL A 201 8.96 17.38 6.02
N ALA A 202 9.21 17.69 4.75
CA ALA A 202 10.57 17.98 4.28
C ALA A 202 11.16 19.17 5.04
N GLY A 203 12.37 19.00 5.57
CA GLY A 203 13.01 19.97 6.44
C GLY A 203 14.43 20.33 6.02
N ASP A 204 15.13 21.03 6.92
CA ASP A 204 16.58 21.12 6.85
C ASP A 204 17.24 19.84 7.39
N ALA A 205 18.56 19.73 7.23
CA ALA A 205 19.29 18.55 7.68
C ALA A 205 19.05 18.22 9.17
N ALA A 206 18.88 19.22 10.05
CA ALA A 206 18.66 18.92 11.46
C ALA A 206 17.28 18.28 11.71
N GLN A 207 16.27 18.71 10.96
CA GLN A 207 14.94 18.09 10.97
C GLN A 207 14.99 16.68 10.40
N ASP A 208 15.65 16.48 9.25
CA ASP A 208 15.80 15.16 8.63
C ASP A 208 16.49 14.18 9.59
N HIS A 209 17.56 14.61 10.28
CA HIS A 209 18.27 13.75 11.23
C HIS A 209 17.41 13.37 12.45
N ALA A 210 16.55 14.28 12.92
CA ALA A 210 15.63 13.99 14.00
C ALA A 210 14.59 12.95 13.57
N ALA A 211 13.95 13.16 12.41
CA ALA A 211 13.00 12.22 11.84
C ALA A 211 13.63 10.84 11.64
N MET A 212 14.80 10.76 10.99
CA MET A 212 15.50 9.48 10.77
C MET A 212 15.83 8.76 12.09
N ALA A 213 16.13 9.50 13.17
CA ALA A 213 16.33 8.90 14.49
C ALA A 213 15.03 8.36 15.10
N ASP A 214 13.91 9.08 14.96
CA ASP A 214 12.58 8.62 15.39
C ASP A 214 12.15 7.35 14.62
N PHE A 215 12.37 7.28 13.31
CA PHE A 215 12.17 6.05 12.53
C PHE A 215 13.06 4.89 13.00
N GLY A 216 14.34 5.14 13.32
CA GLY A 216 15.23 4.13 13.89
C GLY A 216 14.76 3.61 15.25
N ASP A 217 14.28 4.49 16.13
CA ASP A 217 13.71 4.10 17.41
C ASP A 217 12.39 3.31 17.23
N ALA A 218 11.56 3.68 16.25
CA ALA A 218 10.35 2.94 15.87
C ALA A 218 10.66 1.51 15.40
N VAL A 219 11.67 1.32 14.54
CA VAL A 219 12.09 -0.02 14.08
C VAL A 219 12.56 -0.89 15.25
N ASN A 220 13.36 -0.33 16.14
CA ASN A 220 13.75 -1.00 17.38
C ASN A 220 12.53 -1.40 18.23
N THR A 221 11.51 -0.53 18.31
CA THR A 221 10.27 -0.80 19.02
C THR A 221 9.47 -1.92 18.35
N ALA A 222 9.35 -1.90 17.02
CA ALA A 222 8.70 -2.96 16.25
C ALA A 222 9.32 -4.34 16.55
N ALA A 223 10.65 -4.43 16.51
CA ALA A 223 11.36 -5.67 16.83
C ALA A 223 11.11 -6.13 18.26
N ARG A 224 11.10 -5.22 19.25
CA ARG A 224 10.78 -5.54 20.66
C ARG A 224 9.33 -6.02 20.83
N LEU A 225 8.40 -5.50 20.03
CA LEU A 225 6.99 -5.89 20.04
C LEU A 225 6.70 -7.20 19.28
N GLY A 226 7.73 -7.79 18.67
CA GLY A 226 7.66 -9.10 18.01
C GLY A 226 7.38 -9.03 16.51
N ALA A 227 7.60 -7.87 15.87
CA ALA A 227 7.48 -7.75 14.42
C ALA A 227 8.41 -8.75 13.70
N THR A 228 7.86 -9.46 12.72
CA THR A 228 8.60 -10.30 11.78
C THR A 228 8.99 -9.54 10.51
N ALA A 229 8.23 -8.49 10.19
CA ALA A 229 8.57 -7.53 9.14
C ALA A 229 8.16 -6.11 9.55
N VAL A 230 8.88 -5.12 9.03
CA VAL A 230 8.67 -3.69 9.25
C VAL A 230 8.67 -2.99 7.89
N SER A 231 7.64 -2.21 7.58
CA SER A 231 7.59 -1.36 6.38
C SER A 231 7.86 0.10 6.75
N ILE A 232 8.62 0.79 5.91
CA ILE A 232 8.83 2.24 5.96
C ILE A 232 8.58 2.81 4.56
N SER A 233 7.52 3.58 4.41
CA SER A 233 7.13 4.17 3.13
C SER A 233 7.53 5.64 3.02
N TYR A 234 8.64 5.99 3.68
CA TYR A 234 9.23 7.32 3.76
C TYR A 234 10.66 7.32 3.24
N GLN A 235 11.04 8.42 2.57
CA GLN A 235 12.36 8.62 2.01
C GLN A 235 12.96 9.96 2.46
N PHE A 236 14.20 9.91 2.91
CA PHE A 236 14.99 11.06 3.34
C PHE A 236 16.29 11.16 2.53
N PRO A 237 16.93 12.34 2.46
CA PRO A 237 18.25 12.48 1.85
C PRO A 237 19.30 11.54 2.47
N SER A 238 20.28 11.17 1.65
CA SER A 238 21.44 10.41 2.12
C SER A 238 22.37 11.29 2.96
N TYR A 239 22.66 10.82 4.18
CA TYR A 239 23.59 11.44 5.12
C TYR A 239 24.53 10.37 5.66
N PRO A 240 25.84 10.41 5.34
CA PRO A 240 26.77 9.36 5.77
C PRO A 240 26.82 9.17 7.30
N ASP A 241 26.69 10.24 8.08
CA ASP A 241 26.68 10.17 9.54
C ASP A 241 25.40 9.54 10.11
N VAL A 242 24.29 9.56 9.37
CA VAL A 242 23.05 8.84 9.70
C VAL A 242 23.14 7.38 9.30
N GLU A 243 23.60 7.10 8.08
CA GLU A 243 23.69 5.74 7.50
C GLU A 243 24.66 4.84 8.27
N PHE A 244 25.82 5.39 8.66
CA PHE A 244 26.80 4.70 9.51
C PHE A 244 26.60 4.97 11.01
N GLY A 245 25.64 5.83 11.36
CA GLY A 245 25.31 6.20 12.73
C GLY A 245 24.26 5.30 13.37
N LYS A 246 23.78 5.71 14.55
CA LYS A 246 22.72 4.99 15.27
C LYS A 246 21.46 4.79 14.41
N PRO A 247 20.90 5.81 13.73
CA PRO A 247 19.66 5.61 12.98
C PRO A 247 19.79 4.56 11.88
N GLY A 248 20.88 4.53 11.11
CA GLY A 248 21.10 3.47 10.11
C GLY A 248 21.27 2.09 10.74
N LEU A 249 22.03 1.98 11.83
CA LEU A 249 22.27 0.72 12.53
C LEU A 249 21.02 0.17 13.25
N ASP A 250 20.12 1.04 13.69
CA ASP A 250 18.84 0.67 14.29
C ASP A 250 17.93 -0.06 13.31
N LEU A 251 18.16 0.07 12.00
CA LEU A 251 17.40 -0.67 10.98
C LEU A 251 17.93 -2.10 10.77
N PHE A 252 19.03 -2.49 11.43
CA PHE A 252 19.61 -3.82 11.29
C PHE A 252 19.09 -4.80 12.34
N HIS A 253 18.09 -5.59 11.97
CA HIS A 253 17.51 -6.63 12.83
C HIS A 253 17.56 -8.01 12.17
N PRO A 254 18.61 -8.82 12.41
CA PRO A 254 18.61 -10.21 11.96
C PRO A 254 17.39 -10.97 12.48
N GLY A 255 16.68 -11.67 11.59
CA GLY A 255 15.42 -12.34 11.92
C GLY A 255 14.14 -11.52 11.66
N VAL A 256 14.29 -10.23 11.33
CA VAL A 256 13.19 -9.30 11.01
C VAL A 256 13.48 -8.67 9.65
N ALA A 257 12.54 -8.75 8.72
CA ALA A 257 12.67 -8.04 7.46
C ALA A 257 12.35 -6.55 7.68
N VAL A 258 13.32 -5.67 7.46
CA VAL A 258 13.07 -4.22 7.41
C VAL A 258 13.06 -3.81 5.94
N LEU A 259 11.93 -3.28 5.49
CA LEU A 259 11.66 -2.94 4.09
C LEU A 259 11.41 -1.44 3.98
N ALA A 260 11.81 -0.88 2.84
CA ALA A 260 11.49 0.50 2.51
C ALA A 260 11.17 0.66 1.02
N SER A 261 10.23 1.57 0.73
CA SER A 261 9.91 2.04 -0.62
C SER A 261 11.17 2.54 -1.34
N SER A 262 11.41 2.11 -2.58
CA SER A 262 12.62 2.50 -3.33
C SER A 262 12.59 3.96 -3.81
N GLY A 263 11.42 4.60 -3.77
CA GLY A 263 11.15 5.96 -4.18
C GLY A 263 10.35 6.04 -5.48
N ASP A 264 9.82 7.21 -5.80
CA ASP A 264 8.83 7.38 -6.88
C ASP A 264 9.24 8.38 -7.97
N GLY A 265 10.51 8.78 -7.95
CA GLY A 265 11.12 9.72 -8.90
C GLY A 265 11.74 9.08 -10.15
N GLY A 266 11.59 7.77 -10.35
CA GLY A 266 12.27 7.02 -11.41
C GLY A 266 13.76 6.76 -11.10
N TYR A 267 14.59 6.64 -12.13
CA TYR A 267 16.04 6.44 -11.98
C TYR A 267 16.74 7.65 -11.33
N GLN A 268 17.37 7.44 -10.18
CA GLN A 268 18.01 8.45 -9.32
C GLN A 268 19.50 8.64 -9.61
N GLY A 269 20.09 7.87 -10.53
CA GLY A 269 21.50 7.96 -10.90
C GLY A 269 22.38 6.86 -10.32
N ASP A 270 23.69 7.02 -10.52
CA ASP A 270 24.72 6.02 -10.22
C ASP A 270 25.57 6.36 -8.99
N LYS A 271 25.12 7.32 -8.16
CA LYS A 271 25.90 7.81 -7.02
C LYS A 271 25.19 7.74 -5.67
N HIS A 272 24.02 8.37 -5.56
CA HIS A 272 23.27 8.42 -4.30
C HIS A 272 21.81 8.11 -4.54
N THR A 273 21.22 7.40 -3.57
CA THR A 273 19.78 7.19 -3.46
C THR A 273 19.32 7.57 -2.05
N GLY A 274 18.02 7.56 -1.75
CA GLY A 274 17.53 7.99 -0.43
C GLY A 274 17.64 6.91 0.66
N TRP A 275 17.72 7.37 1.91
CA TRP A 275 17.54 6.56 3.10
C TRP A 275 16.04 6.34 3.37
N PRO A 276 15.59 5.20 3.93
CA PRO A 276 16.42 4.07 4.39
C PRO A 276 16.67 2.99 3.35
N GLN A 277 16.01 3.05 2.19
CA GLN A 277 16.09 1.99 1.19
C GLN A 277 17.52 1.77 0.66
N ASN A 278 18.40 2.78 0.73
CA ASN A 278 19.80 2.68 0.33
C ASN A 278 20.66 1.83 1.28
N LEU A 279 20.23 1.55 2.50
CA LEU A 279 21.00 0.78 3.48
C LEU A 279 21.16 -0.69 3.08
N PRO A 280 22.37 -1.29 3.08
CA PRO A 280 22.61 -2.65 2.59
C PRO A 280 21.83 -3.77 3.30
N TRP A 281 21.27 -3.47 4.47
CA TRP A 281 20.47 -4.38 5.28
C TRP A 281 18.98 -4.06 5.31
N VAL A 282 18.54 -3.08 4.52
CA VAL A 282 17.12 -2.79 4.28
C VAL A 282 16.75 -3.32 2.90
N VAL A 283 15.64 -4.03 2.81
CA VAL A 283 15.08 -4.47 1.54
C VAL A 283 14.48 -3.25 0.83
N SER A 284 15.08 -2.86 -0.28
CA SER A 284 14.53 -1.80 -1.14
C SER A 284 13.45 -2.41 -2.02
N VAL A 285 12.22 -1.89 -1.92
CA VAL A 285 11.05 -2.40 -2.61
C VAL A 285 10.64 -1.44 -3.72
N GLY A 286 10.84 -1.85 -4.97
CA GLY A 286 10.51 -1.08 -6.16
C GLY A 286 9.07 -1.25 -6.60
N GLY A 287 8.79 -0.86 -7.85
CA GLY A 287 7.43 -0.71 -8.35
C GLY A 287 7.20 -1.21 -9.78
N THR A 288 6.03 -1.79 -10.00
CA THR A 288 5.53 -2.20 -11.33
C THR A 288 4.18 -1.57 -11.64
N SER A 289 3.80 -1.59 -12.92
CA SER A 289 2.42 -1.39 -13.35
C SER A 289 1.78 -2.76 -13.57
N LEU A 290 0.80 -3.13 -12.76
CA LEU A 290 0.08 -4.40 -12.88
C LEU A 290 -1.06 -4.31 -13.90
N LEU A 291 -0.85 -4.84 -15.10
CA LEU A 291 -1.84 -4.87 -16.17
C LEU A 291 -2.65 -6.17 -16.15
N GLN A 292 -3.93 -6.09 -16.50
CA GLN A 292 -4.81 -7.24 -16.64
C GLN A 292 -5.45 -7.28 -18.04
N SER A 293 -5.29 -8.41 -18.73
CA SER A 293 -5.92 -8.66 -20.03
C SER A 293 -6.37 -10.11 -20.15
N GLY A 294 -7.64 -10.32 -20.54
CA GLY A 294 -8.20 -11.66 -20.69
C GLY A 294 -8.17 -12.52 -19.42
N GLY A 295 -8.14 -11.90 -18.23
CA GLY A 295 -8.02 -12.59 -16.94
C GLY A 295 -6.59 -12.95 -16.53
N HIS A 296 -5.59 -12.57 -17.33
CA HIS A 296 -4.17 -12.73 -17.01
C HIS A 296 -3.57 -11.42 -16.52
N TYR A 297 -2.64 -11.52 -15.57
CA TYR A 297 -1.89 -10.41 -15.02
C TYR A 297 -0.50 -10.33 -15.65
N THR A 298 0.01 -9.12 -15.83
CA THR A 298 1.37 -8.87 -16.33
C THR A 298 1.91 -7.60 -15.71
N ASP A 299 3.05 -7.72 -15.05
CA ASP A 299 3.82 -6.59 -14.54
C ASP A 299 4.77 -6.07 -15.62
N ILE A 300 4.84 -4.74 -15.72
CA ILE A 300 5.89 -4.01 -16.43
C ILE A 300 6.52 -3.00 -15.48
N VAL A 301 7.71 -2.49 -15.79
CA VAL A 301 8.32 -1.42 -15.00
C VAL A 301 7.38 -0.23 -14.90
N TRP A 302 7.10 0.20 -13.67
CA TRP A 302 6.48 1.49 -13.45
C TRP A 302 7.49 2.60 -13.72
N GLY A 303 7.12 3.58 -14.55
CA GLY A 303 7.99 4.68 -14.92
C GLY A 303 8.50 5.52 -13.73
N GLY A 304 7.76 5.53 -12.61
CA GLY A 304 8.14 6.20 -11.37
C GLY A 304 8.98 5.35 -10.41
N ALA A 305 9.08 4.04 -10.61
CA ALA A 305 9.78 3.16 -9.67
C ALA A 305 11.21 3.63 -9.41
N GLY A 306 11.59 3.79 -8.15
CA GLY A 306 12.91 4.28 -7.76
C GLY A 306 13.97 3.23 -8.04
N SER A 307 15.06 3.66 -8.69
CA SER A 307 16.24 2.81 -8.87
C SER A 307 17.52 3.63 -8.88
N GLY A 308 18.66 2.98 -8.63
CA GLY A 308 19.96 3.65 -8.69
C GLY A 308 21.04 2.95 -7.89
N CYS A 309 22.13 3.68 -7.68
CA CYS A 309 23.24 3.22 -6.85
C CYS A 309 23.43 4.10 -5.61
N GLU A 310 23.87 3.49 -4.52
CA GLU A 310 24.47 4.20 -3.39
C GLU A 310 25.94 3.79 -3.25
N THR A 311 26.82 4.66 -3.75
CA THR A 311 28.25 4.39 -3.90
C THR A 311 29.06 4.60 -2.63
N ASP A 312 28.48 5.22 -1.61
CA ASP A 312 29.11 5.30 -0.28
C ASP A 312 28.84 4.04 0.56
N LEU A 313 27.90 3.19 0.14
CA LEU A 313 27.51 1.97 0.85
C LEU A 313 27.97 0.69 0.11
N PRO A 314 28.27 -0.39 0.84
CA PRO A 314 28.60 -1.68 0.21
C PRO A 314 27.38 -2.28 -0.49
N ALA A 315 27.61 -3.30 -1.33
CA ALA A 315 26.53 -4.09 -1.91
C ALA A 315 25.57 -4.64 -0.84
N ALA A 316 24.30 -4.80 -1.22
CA ALA A 316 23.26 -5.31 -0.33
C ALA A 316 23.62 -6.70 0.21
N ILE A 317 23.23 -7.00 1.44
CA ILE A 317 23.58 -8.27 2.07
C ILE A 317 22.98 -9.42 1.28
N GLY A 318 23.84 -10.36 0.87
CA GLY A 318 23.45 -11.54 0.08
C GLY A 318 23.31 -11.29 -1.41
N ALA A 319 23.41 -10.04 -1.89
CA ALA A 319 23.37 -9.74 -3.32
C ALA A 319 24.55 -10.42 -4.06
N PRO A 320 24.31 -11.14 -5.17
CA PRO A 320 25.36 -11.65 -6.02
C PRO A 320 26.19 -10.51 -6.61
N ALA A 321 27.48 -10.75 -6.87
CA ALA A 321 28.36 -9.72 -7.45
C ALA A 321 27.80 -9.12 -8.76
N ALA A 322 27.04 -9.89 -9.54
CA ALA A 322 26.38 -9.45 -10.76
C ALA A 322 25.36 -8.32 -10.54
N VAL A 323 24.66 -8.31 -9.40
CA VAL A 323 23.70 -7.24 -9.03
C VAL A 323 24.46 -5.93 -8.79
N SER A 324 25.47 -5.97 -7.93
CA SER A 324 26.28 -4.80 -7.59
C SER A 324 27.22 -4.33 -8.71
N ALA A 325 27.45 -5.14 -9.75
CA ALA A 325 28.42 -4.83 -10.80
C ALA A 325 28.08 -3.53 -11.55
N SER A 326 26.78 -3.29 -11.77
CA SER A 326 26.28 -2.06 -12.40
C SER A 326 26.52 -0.80 -11.54
N CYS A 327 26.74 -0.98 -10.24
CA CYS A 327 27.11 0.06 -9.28
C CYS A 327 28.57 -0.06 -8.82
N GLY A 328 29.44 -0.71 -9.59
CA GLY A 328 30.87 -0.82 -9.26
C GLY A 328 31.18 -1.63 -7.99
N GLY A 329 30.27 -2.51 -7.55
CA GLY A 329 30.39 -3.30 -6.32
C GLY A 329 29.67 -2.68 -5.11
N HIS A 330 28.95 -1.58 -5.31
CA HIS A 330 28.20 -0.87 -4.27
C HIS A 330 26.72 -1.25 -4.25
N ARG A 331 25.96 -0.64 -3.34
CA ARG A 331 24.52 -0.88 -3.26
C ARG A 331 23.85 -0.50 -4.58
N ALA A 332 23.06 -1.43 -5.10
CA ALA A 332 22.11 -1.20 -6.16
C ALA A 332 20.70 -1.40 -5.61
N SER A 333 19.79 -0.50 -5.96
CA SER A 333 18.37 -0.56 -5.58
C SER A 333 17.51 -0.62 -6.84
N ALA A 334 16.40 -1.36 -6.86
CA ALA A 334 15.72 -2.10 -5.79
C ALA A 334 16.13 -3.60 -5.68
N ASP A 335 15.65 -4.27 -4.64
CA ASP A 335 15.87 -5.71 -4.40
C ASP A 335 14.72 -6.59 -4.91
N VAL A 336 13.47 -6.13 -4.82
CA VAL A 336 12.22 -6.80 -5.27
C VAL A 336 11.16 -5.74 -5.55
N SER A 337 10.11 -6.06 -6.31
CA SER A 337 9.01 -5.12 -6.57
C SER A 337 7.62 -5.76 -6.50
N ALA A 338 6.58 -4.93 -6.48
CA ALA A 338 5.18 -5.26 -6.66
C ALA A 338 4.46 -4.02 -7.24
N ASP A 339 3.14 -4.11 -7.46
CA ASP A 339 2.35 -3.04 -8.05
C ASP A 339 2.49 -1.73 -7.26
N ALA A 340 2.78 -0.67 -8.00
CA ALA A 340 3.07 0.65 -7.48
C ALA A 340 2.58 1.75 -8.42
N ASP A 341 2.16 1.48 -9.65
CA ASP A 341 1.74 2.55 -10.55
C ASP A 341 0.34 3.06 -10.19
N PRO A 342 0.12 4.36 -9.90
CA PRO A 342 -1.23 4.90 -9.68
C PRO A 342 -2.18 4.72 -10.88
N ALA A 343 -1.66 4.54 -12.10
CA ALA A 343 -2.47 4.18 -13.26
C ALA A 343 -3.08 2.77 -13.15
N THR A 344 -2.42 1.88 -12.44
CA THR A 344 -2.87 0.53 -12.10
C THR A 344 -3.14 0.39 -10.60
N GLY A 345 -3.32 1.49 -9.86
CA GLY A 345 -3.18 1.49 -8.41
C GLY A 345 -4.16 0.64 -7.61
N VAL A 346 -3.84 0.49 -6.34
CA VAL A 346 -4.62 -0.30 -5.37
C VAL A 346 -5.80 0.50 -4.82
N ALA A 347 -6.82 -0.21 -4.38
CA ALA A 347 -7.96 0.40 -3.71
C ALA A 347 -7.63 0.64 -2.23
N VAL A 348 -7.74 1.90 -1.78
CA VAL A 348 -7.50 2.31 -0.39
C VAL A 348 -8.76 2.94 0.18
N PHE A 349 -9.10 2.63 1.43
CA PHE A 349 -10.23 3.21 2.14
C PHE A 349 -9.75 4.13 3.27
N ASP A 350 -10.16 5.40 3.26
CA ASP A 350 -9.77 6.39 4.27
C ASP A 350 -10.94 7.35 4.56
N THR A 351 -11.27 7.54 5.84
CA THR A 351 -12.29 8.49 6.27
C THR A 351 -11.78 9.59 7.20
N TYR A 352 -10.49 9.61 7.54
CA TYR A 352 -9.93 10.61 8.43
C TYR A 352 -9.75 11.95 7.72
N SER A 353 -10.59 12.91 8.08
CA SER A 353 -10.60 14.23 7.47
C SER A 353 -10.66 15.35 8.53
N PRO A 354 -9.66 15.46 9.42
CA PRO A 354 -9.68 16.42 10.52
C PRO A 354 -9.59 17.89 10.07
N PHE A 355 -9.05 18.15 8.88
CA PHE A 355 -8.91 19.49 8.30
C PHE A 355 -10.08 19.84 7.36
N SER A 356 -10.33 19.02 6.34
CA SER A 356 -11.35 19.30 5.31
C SER A 356 -12.76 19.00 5.79
N GLY A 357 -12.92 18.10 6.76
CA GLY A 357 -14.22 17.56 7.17
C GLY A 357 -14.94 16.79 6.06
N GLN A 358 -14.22 16.33 5.03
CA GLN A 358 -14.74 15.57 3.90
C GLN A 358 -14.05 14.21 3.79
N PRO A 359 -14.67 13.12 4.29
CA PRO A 359 -14.11 11.77 4.18
C PRO A 359 -13.89 11.34 2.72
N LEU A 360 -12.76 10.68 2.46
CA LEU A 360 -12.34 10.26 1.12
C LEU A 360 -12.99 8.95 0.65
N ASN A 361 -13.41 8.06 1.55
CA ASN A 361 -13.91 6.72 1.20
C ASN A 361 -12.90 5.94 0.34
N TRP A 362 -13.31 5.40 -0.82
CA TRP A 362 -12.45 4.61 -1.69
C TRP A 362 -11.65 5.47 -2.66
N LEU A 363 -10.34 5.36 -2.57
CA LEU A 363 -9.34 5.99 -3.42
C LEU A 363 -8.69 4.98 -4.37
N VAL A 364 -7.97 5.50 -5.36
CA VAL A 364 -6.92 4.76 -6.09
C VAL A 364 -5.59 5.39 -5.72
N VAL A 365 -4.70 4.57 -5.18
CA VAL A 365 -3.40 5.01 -4.69
C VAL A 365 -2.34 4.07 -5.24
N GLY A 366 -1.19 4.62 -5.61
CA GLY A 366 0.02 3.86 -5.93
C GLY A 366 1.21 4.48 -5.22
N GLY A 367 2.36 4.42 -5.87
CA GLY A 367 3.67 4.65 -5.31
C GLY A 367 4.34 3.38 -4.81
N THR A 368 5.66 3.40 -4.64
CA THR A 368 6.39 2.26 -4.03
C THR A 368 5.97 2.04 -2.58
N SER A 369 5.27 3.00 -1.97
CA SER A 369 4.48 2.84 -0.75
C SER A 369 3.39 1.78 -0.83
N ALA A 370 2.81 1.47 -1.99
CA ALA A 370 1.87 0.32 -2.08
C ALA A 370 2.62 -1.01 -2.00
N SER A 371 3.82 -1.04 -2.58
CA SER A 371 4.63 -2.23 -2.79
C SER A 371 5.35 -2.68 -1.51
N SER A 372 6.01 -1.77 -0.79
CA SER A 372 6.75 -2.07 0.46
C SER A 372 5.92 -2.79 1.54
N PRO A 373 4.76 -2.28 1.98
CA PRO A 373 3.92 -2.91 2.99
C PRO A 373 3.28 -4.21 2.48
N PHE A 374 2.97 -4.30 1.18
CA PHE A 374 2.51 -5.56 0.58
C PHE A 374 3.59 -6.65 0.71
N VAL A 375 4.83 -6.35 0.30
CA VAL A 375 5.96 -7.28 0.42
C VAL A 375 6.29 -7.58 1.90
N SER A 376 6.15 -6.60 2.80
CA SER A 376 6.29 -6.80 4.25
C SER A 376 5.29 -7.85 4.76
N GLY A 377 4.03 -7.77 4.31
CA GLY A 377 3.02 -8.78 4.58
C GLY A 377 3.42 -10.17 4.06
N LEU A 378 4.07 -10.26 2.90
CA LEU A 378 4.56 -11.53 2.37
C LEU A 378 5.66 -12.14 3.24
N TYR A 379 6.59 -11.36 3.79
CA TYR A 379 7.57 -11.85 4.78
C TYR A 379 6.91 -12.44 6.02
N GLY A 380 5.90 -11.76 6.59
CA GLY A 380 5.18 -12.30 7.74
C GLY A 380 4.36 -13.55 7.41
N ARG A 381 3.86 -13.67 6.16
CA ARG A 381 3.07 -14.81 5.71
C ARG A 381 3.90 -16.00 5.25
N GLY A 382 5.05 -15.77 4.63
CA GLY A 382 5.98 -16.81 4.20
C GLY A 382 6.66 -17.46 5.41
N GLY A 383 7.01 -16.65 6.43
CA GLY A 383 7.44 -17.13 7.73
C GLY A 383 8.88 -17.65 7.77
N HIS A 384 9.68 -17.38 6.73
CA HIS A 384 11.08 -17.77 6.67
C HIS A 384 12.02 -16.69 7.27
N THR A 385 11.49 -15.80 8.12
CA THR A 385 12.21 -14.62 8.60
C THR A 385 13.42 -14.93 9.47
N SER A 386 13.52 -16.11 10.10
CA SER A 386 14.69 -16.50 10.92
C SER A 386 16.04 -16.47 10.18
N GLN A 387 16.04 -16.53 8.85
CA GLN A 387 17.23 -16.47 8.00
C GLN A 387 17.45 -15.08 7.37
N VAL A 388 16.54 -14.14 7.63
CA VAL A 388 16.61 -12.78 7.08
C VAL A 388 17.75 -12.01 7.71
N LEU A 389 18.57 -11.47 6.82
CA LEU A 389 19.70 -10.60 7.06
C LEU A 389 19.72 -9.58 5.92
N GLY A 390 18.88 -8.55 6.03
CA GLY A 390 18.57 -7.67 4.91
C GLY A 390 17.92 -8.41 3.74
N PRO A 391 18.26 -8.13 2.48
CA PRO A 391 17.63 -8.75 1.31
C PRO A 391 18.17 -10.15 0.94
N ASN A 392 18.98 -10.78 1.80
CA ASN A 392 19.70 -12.02 1.47
C ASN A 392 18.80 -13.19 1.04
N THR A 393 17.60 -13.32 1.61
CA THR A 393 16.66 -14.41 1.30
C THR A 393 16.09 -14.26 -0.10
N LEU A 394 15.90 -13.04 -0.61
CA LEU A 394 15.44 -12.79 -1.97
C LEU A 394 16.43 -13.34 -2.99
N TYR A 395 17.72 -13.07 -2.77
CA TYR A 395 18.81 -13.51 -3.66
C TYR A 395 19.14 -15.01 -3.60
N THR A 396 18.69 -15.69 -2.54
CA THR A 396 18.90 -17.13 -2.33
C THR A 396 17.63 -17.96 -2.49
N ALA A 397 16.51 -17.31 -2.83
CA ALA A 397 15.24 -17.97 -3.05
C ALA A 397 15.33 -18.99 -4.20
N SER A 398 14.50 -20.02 -4.11
CA SER A 398 14.42 -21.04 -5.16
C SER A 398 13.97 -20.44 -6.50
N ALA A 399 14.47 -21.00 -7.59
CA ALA A 399 14.01 -20.64 -8.93
C ALA A 399 12.48 -20.72 -9.02
N GLY A 400 11.86 -19.66 -9.56
CA GLY A 400 10.41 -19.53 -9.66
C GLY A 400 9.72 -18.88 -8.44
N ALA A 401 10.47 -18.48 -7.41
CA ALA A 401 9.90 -17.69 -6.29
C ALA A 401 9.44 -16.28 -6.70
N PHE A 402 9.96 -15.78 -7.82
CA PHE A 402 9.63 -14.49 -8.39
C PHE A 402 9.32 -14.63 -9.89
N THR A 403 8.44 -13.77 -10.39
CA THR A 403 8.22 -13.56 -11.83
C THR A 403 9.12 -12.42 -12.28
N ASP A 404 10.03 -12.73 -13.20
CA ASP A 404 10.97 -11.77 -13.79
C ASP A 404 10.24 -10.77 -14.69
N VAL A 405 10.42 -9.47 -14.42
CA VAL A 405 9.83 -8.38 -15.19
C VAL A 405 10.84 -7.92 -16.23
N THR A 406 10.54 -8.15 -17.50
CA THR A 406 11.52 -7.95 -18.60
C THR A 406 11.13 -6.84 -19.57
N LEU A 407 10.12 -6.04 -19.23
CA LEU A 407 9.56 -4.98 -20.07
C LEU A 407 9.43 -3.65 -19.32
N GLY A 408 9.85 -2.58 -19.98
CA GLY A 408 9.71 -1.21 -19.50
C GLY A 408 11.02 -0.59 -18.99
N GLN A 409 10.92 0.68 -18.58
CA GLN A 409 12.04 1.47 -18.05
C GLN A 409 11.51 2.60 -17.16
N ASN A 410 12.30 3.04 -16.20
CA ASN A 410 11.97 4.11 -15.25
C ASN A 410 12.81 5.39 -15.44
N ALA A 411 13.42 5.54 -16.62
CA ALA A 411 14.15 6.72 -17.00
C ALA A 411 13.81 7.13 -18.44
N PRO A 412 13.87 8.42 -18.80
CA PRO A 412 13.93 8.82 -20.20
C PRO A 412 15.10 8.12 -20.92
N ALA A 413 14.95 7.79 -22.20
CA ALA A 413 15.94 7.02 -22.95
C ALA A 413 17.37 7.62 -22.97
N HIS A 414 17.51 8.93 -22.77
CA HIS A 414 18.79 9.63 -22.73
C HIS A 414 19.41 9.74 -21.31
N ALA A 415 18.63 9.45 -20.27
CA ALA A 415 19.07 9.52 -18.88
C ALA A 415 19.68 8.20 -18.39
N CYS A 416 19.32 7.09 -19.03
CA CYS A 416 19.88 5.78 -18.70
C CYS A 416 21.32 5.62 -19.20
N PRO A 417 22.27 5.21 -18.36
CA PRO A 417 23.63 4.97 -18.81
C PRO A 417 23.69 3.76 -19.75
N ALA A 418 24.22 3.97 -20.96
CA ALA A 418 24.35 2.89 -21.96
C ALA A 418 25.28 1.74 -21.50
N ALA A 419 26.19 2.01 -20.56
CA ALA A 419 27.11 1.01 -20.02
C ALA A 419 26.46 0.12 -18.95
N THR A 420 25.41 0.62 -18.29
CA THR A 420 24.72 -0.06 -17.18
C THR A 420 23.19 0.05 -17.34
N PRO A 421 22.63 -0.42 -18.47
CA PRO A 421 21.21 -0.26 -18.78
C PRO A 421 20.29 -0.94 -17.77
N ALA A 422 20.77 -1.99 -17.09
CA ALA A 422 20.05 -2.66 -16.00
C ALA A 422 19.71 -1.72 -14.83
N LEU A 423 20.35 -0.54 -14.72
CA LEU A 423 20.01 0.43 -13.69
C LEU A 423 18.67 1.14 -13.93
N CYS A 424 18.09 1.05 -15.13
CA CYS A 424 16.85 1.75 -15.42
C CYS A 424 15.92 1.05 -16.43
N VAL A 425 16.38 -0.01 -17.09
CA VAL A 425 15.63 -0.78 -18.09
C VAL A 425 15.50 -2.20 -17.61
N ALA A 426 14.30 -2.75 -17.73
CA ALA A 426 14.01 -4.15 -17.42
C ALA A 426 14.87 -5.09 -18.27
N GLN A 427 15.44 -6.13 -17.66
CA GLN A 427 16.27 -7.14 -18.34
C GLN A 427 16.06 -8.52 -17.72
N PRO A 428 16.32 -9.62 -18.47
CA PRO A 428 16.27 -10.95 -17.87
C PRO A 428 17.18 -11.08 -16.64
N GLY A 429 16.61 -11.51 -15.53
CA GLY A 429 17.30 -11.63 -14.24
C GLY A 429 17.06 -10.43 -13.34
N TRP A 430 18.11 -9.94 -12.68
CA TRP A 430 17.99 -8.76 -11.84
C TRP A 430 18.14 -7.50 -12.69
N ASP A 431 17.25 -6.53 -12.48
CA ASP A 431 17.39 -5.15 -12.90
C ASP A 431 16.98 -4.21 -11.76
N ALA A 432 17.45 -2.98 -11.80
CA ALA A 432 17.27 -2.04 -10.71
C ALA A 432 15.82 -1.55 -10.56
N PRO A 433 15.01 -1.33 -11.61
CA PRO A 433 13.60 -0.96 -11.42
C PRO A 433 12.77 -2.04 -10.72
N THR A 434 13.07 -3.33 -10.93
CA THR A 434 12.22 -4.44 -10.45
C THR A 434 12.90 -5.43 -9.51
N GLY A 435 14.18 -5.27 -9.25
CA GLY A 435 14.97 -6.16 -8.41
C GLY A 435 15.03 -7.57 -9.00
N VAL A 436 14.74 -8.57 -8.16
CA VAL A 436 14.59 -9.97 -8.60
C VAL A 436 13.25 -10.25 -9.31
N GLY A 437 12.43 -9.22 -9.52
CA GLY A 437 11.09 -9.30 -10.10
C GLY A 437 9.98 -9.13 -9.05
N VAL A 438 8.80 -9.66 -9.36
CA VAL A 438 7.61 -9.60 -8.50
C VAL A 438 7.30 -10.93 -7.83
N PRO A 439 6.60 -10.96 -6.68
CA PRO A 439 6.24 -12.20 -5.99
C PRO A 439 5.54 -13.24 -6.89
N ASN A 440 5.93 -14.50 -6.73
CA ASN A 440 5.25 -15.65 -7.32
C ASN A 440 4.99 -16.69 -6.23
N GLY A 441 3.99 -16.43 -5.40
CA GLY A 441 3.73 -17.16 -4.17
C GLY A 441 4.61 -16.70 -3.00
N LEU A 442 4.79 -17.57 -2.01
CA LEU A 442 5.44 -17.25 -0.73
C LEU A 442 6.88 -17.76 -0.60
N SER A 443 7.41 -18.51 -1.57
CA SER A 443 8.69 -19.21 -1.38
C SER A 443 9.93 -18.30 -1.26
N GLY A 444 9.80 -17.02 -1.60
CA GLY A 444 10.86 -16.02 -1.44
C GLY A 444 10.91 -15.33 -0.07
N PHE A 445 9.94 -15.62 0.81
CA PHE A 445 9.60 -14.77 1.97
C PHE A 445 9.54 -15.53 3.30
#